data_AF-A0A8H7F604-F1
#
_entry.id   AF-A0A8H7F604-F1
#
_cell.length_a   1.000
_cell.length_b   1.000
_cell.length_c   1.000
_cell.angle_alpha   90.00
_cell.angle_beta   90.00
_cell.angle_gamma   90.00
#
_symmetry.space_group_name_H-M   'P 1'
#
loop_
_entity.id
_entity.type
_entity.pdbx_description
1 polymer ?
#
loop_
_entity_poly.entity_id
_entity_poly.type
_entity_poly.pdbx_seq_one_letter_code
_entity_poly.pdbx_strand_id
1 'polypeptide(L)'
;MSQHIQHQHPQQPQYVHYTGPPGSQLTVAPQDTTRQPPQPPAQQQPQQPTTTANAVAGPSTSAPTTPLVATGDWTKDLVHLAKTAELKKHALSLQLHTAHILSAHATLDSKSKAIQDIREQKNKLDSERTRLLNALREINEDRDKADIMEVSLEKECIDLRTKITQLTDGDYGVAKRDVDKLRQELGQPPLPSLQETLEEKTAQYLNERRLNGNDDQPTPSPLKRPATEQPESPVVTGKRPRGRPKGSKNKAKSAEAA
;
A
#
# COMPACT_ATOMS: atom_id res chain seq x y z
N MET A 1 42.52 -13.96 55.76
CA MET A 1 41.45 -13.95 56.78
C MET A 1 40.78 -12.59 56.68
N SER A 2 39.52 -12.37 56.35
CA SER A 2 38.39 -13.26 56.05
C SER A 2 37.36 -12.44 55.26
N GLN A 3 36.88 -13.04 54.17
CA GLN A 3 35.49 -13.12 53.71
C GLN A 3 34.61 -11.85 53.78
N HIS A 4 34.26 -11.31 52.61
CA HIS A 4 32.87 -10.88 52.40
C HIS A 4 32.35 -11.45 51.08
N ILE A 5 31.31 -12.27 51.22
CA ILE A 5 30.68 -13.09 50.20
C ILE A 5 29.32 -12.47 49.88
N GLN A 6 29.14 -12.16 48.60
CA GLN A 6 28.00 -12.54 47.75
C GLN A 6 26.59 -12.26 48.30
N HIS A 7 25.86 -11.32 47.68
CA HIS A 7 24.45 -11.50 47.34
C HIS A 7 24.15 -10.79 46.01
N GLN A 8 24.16 -11.58 44.95
CA GLN A 8 23.81 -11.18 43.58
C GLN A 8 22.33 -11.50 43.39
N HIS A 9 21.47 -10.48 43.34
CA HIS A 9 20.05 -10.64 43.01
C HIS A 9 19.88 -10.69 41.48
N PRO A 10 19.19 -11.69 40.91
CA PRO A 10 18.77 -11.66 39.52
C PRO A 10 17.57 -10.72 39.37
N GLN A 11 17.74 -9.67 38.58
CA GLN A 11 16.68 -8.79 38.11
C GLN A 11 15.67 -9.62 37.28
N GLN A 12 14.44 -9.72 37.78
CA GLN A 12 13.29 -10.25 37.06
C GLN A 12 12.91 -9.27 35.92
N PRO A 13 12.47 -9.75 34.75
CA PRO A 13 11.95 -8.87 33.71
C PRO A 13 10.62 -8.26 34.16
N GLN A 14 10.62 -6.96 34.41
CA GLN A 14 9.42 -6.14 34.63
C GLN A 14 8.54 -6.21 33.37
N TYR A 15 7.44 -6.96 33.46
CA TYR A 15 6.35 -6.90 32.50
C TYR A 15 5.66 -5.54 32.62
N VAL A 16 5.84 -4.68 31.63
CA VAL A 16 5.10 -3.42 31.52
C VAL A 16 3.65 -3.77 31.17
N HIS A 17 2.77 -3.74 32.16
CA HIS A 17 1.32 -3.85 31.96
C HIS A 17 0.80 -2.50 31.44
N TYR A 18 0.61 -2.41 30.12
CA TYR A 18 0.08 -1.21 29.49
C TYR A 18 -1.45 -1.17 29.64
N THR A 19 -1.95 -0.40 30.61
CA THR A 19 -3.36 -0.04 30.69
C THR A 19 -3.63 1.11 29.71
N GLY A 20 -4.27 0.80 28.59
CA GLY A 20 -4.70 1.79 27.61
C GLY A 20 -5.76 2.77 28.17
N PRO A 21 -5.93 3.95 27.55
CA PRO A 21 -6.76 5.04 28.06
C PRO A 21 -8.26 4.67 28.07
N PRO A 22 -9.05 5.15 29.05
CA PRO A 22 -10.48 4.92 29.08
C PRO A 22 -11.20 5.90 28.15
N GLY A 23 -12.10 5.39 27.32
CA GLY A 23 -13.11 6.21 26.66
C GLY A 23 -12.84 6.54 25.19
N SER A 24 -13.27 5.63 24.32
CA SER A 24 -13.95 6.01 23.08
C SER A 24 -14.98 4.95 22.79
N GLN A 25 -16.24 5.33 22.97
CA GLN A 25 -17.38 4.48 22.68
C GLN A 25 -17.36 4.11 21.19
N LEU A 26 -17.39 2.81 20.92
CA LEU A 26 -17.65 2.27 19.59
C LEU A 26 -19.16 2.39 19.31
N THR A 27 -19.59 3.49 18.71
CA THR A 27 -20.80 3.50 17.90
C THR A 27 -20.45 2.90 16.54
N VAL A 28 -20.71 1.60 16.41
CA VAL A 28 -20.71 0.89 15.13
C VAL A 28 -21.85 1.46 14.28
N ALA A 29 -21.52 2.24 13.25
CA ALA A 29 -22.47 2.57 12.19
C ALA A 29 -22.58 1.38 11.22
N PRO A 30 -23.80 0.98 10.80
CA PRO A 30 -24.00 -0.12 9.88
C PRO A 30 -23.60 0.29 8.46
N GLN A 31 -22.77 -0.51 7.80
CA GLN A 31 -22.53 -0.37 6.37
C GLN A 31 -23.78 -0.75 5.58
N ASP A 32 -24.23 0.18 4.76
CA ASP A 32 -25.07 -0.05 3.60
C ASP A 32 -24.25 -0.87 2.58
N THR A 33 -24.62 -2.14 2.41
CA THR A 33 -24.31 -2.91 1.22
C THR A 33 -25.50 -3.81 0.96
N THR A 34 -26.28 -3.38 -0.03
CA THR A 34 -27.24 -4.12 -0.84
C THR A 34 -27.06 -5.64 -0.76
N ARG A 35 -27.80 -6.26 0.16
CA ARG A 35 -28.04 -7.71 0.19
C ARG A 35 -29.00 -8.06 -0.94
N GLN A 36 -28.48 -8.59 -2.04
CA GLN A 36 -29.26 -9.44 -2.93
C GLN A 36 -29.57 -10.76 -2.18
N PRO A 37 -30.83 -11.21 -2.11
CA PRO A 37 -31.15 -12.51 -1.52
C PRO A 37 -30.62 -13.63 -2.42
N PRO A 38 -30.04 -14.72 -1.86
CA PRO A 38 -29.72 -15.89 -2.65
C PRO A 38 -31.02 -16.54 -3.14
N GLN A 39 -31.15 -16.69 -4.45
CA GLN A 39 -32.18 -17.51 -5.07
C GLN A 39 -32.01 -18.97 -4.62
N PRO A 40 -33.09 -19.71 -4.35
CA PRO A 40 -33.01 -21.14 -4.09
C PRO A 40 -32.54 -21.87 -5.35
N PRO A 41 -31.65 -22.88 -5.25
CA PRO A 41 -31.33 -23.72 -6.39
C PRO A 41 -32.56 -24.50 -6.83
N ALA A 42 -32.90 -24.38 -8.12
CA ALA A 42 -33.95 -25.12 -8.78
C ALA A 42 -33.74 -26.63 -8.58
N GLN A 43 -34.73 -27.31 -8.02
CA GLN A 43 -34.85 -28.75 -8.05
C GLN A 43 -35.04 -29.19 -9.50
N GLN A 44 -34.01 -29.79 -10.10
CA GLN A 44 -34.16 -30.57 -11.32
C GLN A 44 -34.76 -31.94 -10.95
N GLN A 45 -36.04 -32.11 -11.25
CA GLN A 45 -36.69 -33.41 -11.33
C GLN A 45 -36.06 -34.24 -12.46
N PRO A 46 -35.78 -35.54 -12.27
CA PRO A 46 -35.55 -36.45 -13.37
C PRO A 46 -36.88 -36.68 -14.12
N GLN A 47 -36.92 -36.28 -15.39
CA GLN A 47 -37.97 -36.63 -16.34
C GLN A 47 -37.99 -38.15 -16.53
N GLN A 48 -39.11 -38.79 -16.18
CA GLN A 48 -39.45 -40.13 -16.65
C GLN A 48 -40.07 -40.04 -18.06
N PRO A 49 -39.69 -40.92 -19.00
CA PRO A 49 -40.32 -40.98 -20.30
C PRO A 49 -41.73 -41.58 -20.20
N THR A 50 -42.73 -40.82 -20.63
CA THR A 50 -44.10 -41.27 -20.87
C THR A 50 -44.15 -42.13 -22.15
N THR A 51 -44.28 -43.44 -21.99
CA THR A 51 -44.76 -44.34 -23.04
C THR A 51 -46.27 -44.49 -22.90
N THR A 52 -46.99 -44.04 -23.92
CA THR A 52 -48.44 -44.22 -24.08
C THR A 52 -48.74 -45.69 -24.34
N ALA A 53 -49.36 -46.37 -23.37
CA ALA A 53 -49.93 -47.70 -23.56
C ALA A 53 -51.44 -47.58 -23.84
N ASN A 54 -51.84 -48.17 -24.98
CA ASN A 54 -53.21 -48.32 -25.45
C ASN A 54 -54.16 -48.88 -24.37
N ALA A 55 -55.30 -48.20 -24.19
CA ALA A 55 -56.47 -48.77 -23.54
C ALA A 55 -57.20 -49.67 -24.56
N VAL A 56 -57.23 -50.98 -24.29
CA VAL A 56 -58.17 -51.92 -24.90
C VAL A 56 -59.09 -52.42 -23.81
N ALA A 57 -60.37 -52.07 -23.91
CA ALA A 57 -61.44 -52.62 -23.11
C ALA A 57 -61.66 -54.09 -23.50
N GLY A 58 -61.75 -54.98 -22.51
CA GLY A 58 -62.08 -56.39 -22.66
C GLY A 58 -62.85 -56.88 -21.42
N PRO A 59 -63.73 -57.89 -21.57
CA PRO A 59 -65.03 -57.92 -20.92
C PRO A 59 -65.02 -58.50 -19.51
N SER A 60 -66.04 -58.09 -18.76
CA SER A 60 -66.46 -58.62 -17.47
C SER A 60 -66.70 -60.13 -17.52
N THR A 61 -65.96 -60.88 -16.70
CA THR A 61 -66.27 -62.27 -16.35
C THR A 61 -66.29 -62.41 -14.85
N SER A 62 -67.49 -62.59 -14.31
CA SER A 62 -67.76 -63.04 -12.95
C SER A 62 -67.19 -64.44 -12.75
N ALA A 63 -66.13 -64.55 -11.94
CA ALA A 63 -65.56 -65.82 -11.51
C ALA A 63 -65.92 -66.10 -10.05
N PRO A 64 -66.24 -67.36 -9.70
CA PRO A 64 -66.76 -67.73 -8.39
C PRO A 64 -65.67 -67.63 -7.31
N THR A 65 -66.10 -67.28 -6.10
CA THR A 65 -65.32 -67.26 -4.86
C THR A 65 -64.88 -68.67 -4.46
N THR A 66 -63.75 -69.11 -5.02
CA THR A 66 -62.95 -70.19 -4.44
C THR A 66 -61.94 -69.58 -3.45
N PRO A 67 -61.73 -70.18 -2.26
CA PRO A 67 -60.75 -69.66 -1.32
C PRO A 67 -59.36 -69.80 -1.94
N LEU A 68 -58.76 -68.67 -2.27
CA LEU A 68 -57.39 -68.56 -2.77
C LEU A 68 -56.45 -68.95 -1.61
N VAL A 69 -56.20 -70.25 -1.46
CA VAL A 69 -55.16 -70.75 -0.55
C VAL A 69 -53.84 -70.20 -1.07
N ALA A 70 -53.28 -69.24 -0.34
CA ALA A 70 -51.97 -68.66 -0.62
C ALA A 70 -50.90 -69.74 -0.43
N THR A 71 -50.64 -70.53 -1.47
CA THR A 71 -49.46 -71.39 -1.65
C THR A 71 -48.25 -70.56 -2.09
N GLY A 72 -48.14 -69.32 -1.59
CA GLY A 72 -47.01 -68.42 -1.82
C GLY A 72 -46.24 -68.24 -0.52
N ASP A 73 -44.92 -68.28 -0.59
CA ASP A 73 -44.01 -68.17 0.54
C ASP A 73 -43.94 -66.74 1.09
N TRP A 74 -45.07 -66.25 1.60
CA TRP A 74 -45.26 -64.88 2.11
C TRP A 74 -44.25 -64.52 3.21
N THR A 75 -43.75 -65.52 3.93
CA THR A 75 -42.71 -65.35 4.94
C THR A 75 -41.38 -64.95 4.28
N LYS A 76 -40.99 -65.54 3.15
CA LYS A 76 -39.82 -65.09 2.38
C LYS A 76 -39.99 -63.71 1.79
N ASP A 77 -41.20 -63.34 1.34
CA ASP A 77 -41.48 -62.02 0.81
C ASP A 77 -41.41 -60.94 1.90
N LEU A 78 -41.92 -61.23 3.10
CA LEU A 78 -41.81 -60.33 4.25
C LEU A 78 -40.34 -60.13 4.67
N VAL A 79 -39.55 -61.21 4.72
CA VAL A 79 -38.12 -61.13 5.03
C VAL A 79 -37.36 -60.36 3.95
N HIS A 80 -37.70 -60.55 2.66
CA HIS A 80 -37.12 -59.75 1.57
C HIS A 80 -37.47 -58.28 1.73
N LEU A 81 -38.73 -57.95 1.99
CA LEU A 81 -39.18 -56.57 2.17
C LEU A 81 -38.44 -55.90 3.33
N ALA A 82 -38.28 -56.60 4.47
CA ALA A 82 -37.53 -56.10 5.61
C ALA A 82 -36.05 -55.86 5.27
N LYS A 83 -35.39 -56.80 4.58
CA LYS A 83 -34.01 -56.63 4.11
C LYS A 83 -33.87 -55.48 3.11
N THR A 84 -34.83 -55.31 2.20
CA THR A 84 -34.87 -54.19 1.26
C THR A 84 -35.06 -52.86 1.99
N ALA A 85 -35.90 -52.80 3.04
CA ALA A 85 -36.07 -51.61 3.86
C ALA A 85 -34.78 -51.25 4.61
N GLU A 86 -34.12 -52.22 5.25
CA GLU A 86 -32.85 -52.01 5.95
C GLU A 86 -31.74 -51.58 4.98
N LEU A 87 -31.67 -52.20 3.79
CA LEU A 87 -30.72 -51.78 2.75
C LEU A 87 -30.94 -50.34 2.32
N LYS A 88 -32.19 -49.92 2.10
CA LYS A 88 -32.54 -48.53 1.74
C LYS A 88 -32.14 -47.55 2.85
N LYS A 89 -32.36 -47.90 4.11
CA LYS A 89 -31.92 -47.11 5.26
C LYS A 89 -30.40 -46.94 5.28
N HIS A 90 -29.63 -48.02 5.11
CA HIS A 90 -28.17 -47.93 5.06
C HIS A 90 -27.67 -47.13 3.85
N ALA A 91 -28.27 -47.33 2.67
CA ALA A 91 -27.93 -46.58 1.46
C ALA A 91 -28.16 -45.08 1.65
N LEU A 92 -29.27 -44.69 2.26
CA LEU A 92 -29.56 -43.28 2.56
C LEU A 92 -28.57 -42.70 3.57
N SER A 93 -28.24 -43.45 4.63
CA SER A 93 -27.23 -43.02 5.62
C SER A 93 -25.86 -42.81 4.97
N LEU A 94 -25.44 -43.72 4.08
CA LEU A 94 -24.19 -43.58 3.34
C LEU A 94 -24.22 -42.36 2.41
N GLN A 95 -25.33 -42.11 1.72
CA GLN A 95 -25.50 -40.93 0.87
C GLN A 95 -25.39 -39.63 1.67
N LEU A 96 -26.00 -39.58 2.86
CA LEU A 96 -25.91 -38.42 3.76
C LEU A 96 -24.47 -38.18 4.22
N HIS A 97 -23.77 -39.23 4.68
CA HIS A 97 -22.37 -39.11 5.07
C HIS A 97 -21.48 -38.66 3.90
N THR A 98 -21.72 -39.21 2.71
CA THR A 98 -21.00 -38.81 1.49
C THR A 98 -21.20 -37.32 1.20
N ALA A 99 -22.44 -36.83 1.28
CA ALA A 99 -22.75 -35.42 1.09
C ALA A 99 -22.04 -34.52 2.11
N HIS A 100 -22.00 -34.93 3.39
CA HIS A 100 -21.29 -34.19 4.44
C HIS A 100 -19.78 -34.16 4.18
N ILE A 101 -19.18 -35.28 3.78
CA ILE A 101 -17.75 -35.37 3.43
C ILE A 101 -17.43 -34.43 2.27
N LEU A 102 -18.23 -34.45 1.20
CA LEU A 102 -18.01 -33.58 0.04
C LEU A 102 -18.15 -32.09 0.39
N SER A 103 -19.14 -31.73 1.21
CA SER A 103 -19.32 -30.34 1.68
C SER A 103 -18.15 -29.87 2.56
N ALA A 104 -17.68 -30.73 3.47
CA ALA A 104 -16.51 -30.45 4.29
C ALA A 104 -15.24 -30.29 3.44
N HIS A 105 -15.05 -31.12 2.41
CA HIS A 105 -13.94 -31.00 1.45
C HIS A 105 -13.96 -29.66 0.70
N ALA A 106 -15.11 -29.27 0.13
CA ALA A 106 -15.23 -27.99 -0.58
C ALA A 106 -14.91 -26.80 0.35
N THR A 107 -15.33 -26.88 1.62
CA THR A 107 -15.04 -25.86 2.63
C THR A 107 -13.54 -25.84 2.99
N LEU A 108 -12.92 -27.01 3.13
CA LEU A 108 -11.49 -27.14 3.42
C LEU A 108 -10.64 -26.56 2.29
N ASP A 109 -10.97 -26.85 1.03
CA ASP A 109 -10.25 -26.35 -0.14
C ASP A 109 -10.37 -24.82 -0.25
N SER A 110 -11.58 -24.28 -0.05
CA SER A 110 -11.83 -22.84 -0.02
C SER A 110 -11.00 -22.14 1.06
N LYS A 111 -10.99 -22.68 2.29
CA LYS A 111 -10.20 -22.13 3.40
C LYS A 111 -8.69 -22.26 3.15
N SER A 112 -8.24 -23.37 2.57
CA SER A 112 -6.82 -23.58 2.24
C SER A 112 -6.32 -22.57 1.23
N LYS A 113 -7.13 -22.28 0.19
CA LYS A 113 -6.86 -21.22 -0.76
C LYS A 113 -6.82 -19.84 -0.09
N ALA A 114 -7.81 -19.51 0.73
CA ALA A 114 -7.83 -18.24 1.46
C ALA A 114 -6.59 -18.06 2.37
N ILE A 115 -6.12 -19.14 3.01
CA ILE A 115 -4.88 -19.12 3.80
C ILE A 115 -3.67 -18.80 2.92
N GLN A 116 -3.59 -19.40 1.74
CA GLN A 116 -2.51 -19.13 0.79
C GLN A 116 -2.51 -17.67 0.32
N ASP A 117 -3.67 -17.16 -0.06
CA ASP A 117 -3.83 -15.76 -0.50
C ASP A 117 -3.42 -14.77 0.60
N ILE A 118 -3.82 -15.03 1.85
CA ILE A 118 -3.42 -14.20 3.00
C ILE A 118 -1.92 -14.28 3.26
N ARG A 119 -1.29 -15.45 3.14
CA ARG A 119 0.16 -15.61 3.29
C ARG A 119 0.94 -14.82 2.25
N GLU A 120 0.47 -14.83 0.99
CA GLU A 120 1.10 -14.05 -0.08
C GLU A 120 0.96 -12.55 0.15
N GLN A 121 -0.23 -12.07 0.54
CA GLN A 121 -0.46 -10.67 0.89
C GLN A 121 0.45 -10.22 2.05
N LYS A 122 0.58 -11.05 3.09
CA LYS A 122 1.49 -10.78 4.20
C LYS A 122 2.93 -10.65 3.73
N ASN A 123 3.42 -11.60 2.92
CA ASN A 123 4.78 -11.56 2.39
C ASN A 123 5.06 -10.29 1.55
N LYS A 124 4.08 -9.86 0.77
CA LYS A 124 4.16 -8.60 0.02
C LYS A 124 4.28 -7.39 0.96
N LEU A 125 3.46 -7.32 2.00
CA LEU A 125 3.52 -6.24 2.99
C LEU A 125 4.84 -6.24 3.77
N ASP A 126 5.36 -7.41 4.13
CA ASP A 126 6.65 -7.53 4.83
C ASP A 126 7.83 -7.06 3.94
N SER A 127 7.75 -7.34 2.64
CA SER A 127 8.73 -6.85 1.65
C SER A 127 8.67 -5.33 1.49
N GLU A 128 7.47 -4.77 1.42
CA GLU A 128 7.24 -3.32 1.36
C GLU A 128 7.72 -2.61 2.63
N ARG A 129 7.42 -3.18 3.81
CA ARG A 129 7.92 -2.68 5.10
C ARG A 129 9.44 -2.62 5.10
N THR A 130 10.11 -3.68 4.64
CA THR A 130 11.57 -3.74 4.57
C THR A 130 12.13 -2.68 3.61
N ARG A 131 11.52 -2.51 2.43
CA ARG A 131 11.92 -1.46 1.47
C ARG A 131 11.79 -0.06 2.07
N LEU A 132 10.68 0.23 2.73
CA LEU A 132 10.44 1.55 3.35
C LEU A 132 11.41 1.83 4.51
N LEU A 133 11.75 0.81 5.31
CA LEU A 133 12.75 0.96 6.36
C LEU A 133 14.14 1.25 5.81
N ASN A 134 14.52 0.61 4.70
CA ASN A 134 15.78 0.91 4.02
C ASN A 134 15.80 2.33 3.46
N ALA A 135 14.71 2.76 2.79
CA ALA A 135 14.60 4.14 2.29
C ALA A 135 14.68 5.18 3.41
N LEU A 136 14.06 4.91 4.57
CA LEU A 136 14.15 5.79 5.73
C LEU A 136 15.58 5.85 6.29
N ARG A 137 16.30 4.73 6.27
CA ARG A 137 17.72 4.69 6.67
C ARG A 137 18.56 5.57 5.75
N GLU A 138 18.40 5.45 4.44
CA GLU A 138 19.10 6.26 3.44
C GLU A 138 18.83 7.76 3.63
N ILE A 139 17.56 8.16 3.84
CA ILE A 139 17.21 9.56 4.10
C ILE A 139 17.90 10.09 5.37
N ASN A 140 17.95 9.30 6.43
CA ASN A 140 18.63 9.71 7.65
C ASN A 140 20.13 9.86 7.44
N GLU A 141 20.76 8.92 6.71
CA GLU A 141 22.18 9.01 6.36
C GLU A 141 22.50 10.26 5.51
N ASP A 142 21.63 10.60 4.57
CA ASP A 142 21.81 11.80 3.73
C ASP A 142 21.55 13.10 4.49
N ARG A 143 20.60 13.11 5.44
CA ARG A 143 20.43 14.23 6.37
C ARG A 143 21.70 14.43 7.19
N ASP A 144 22.23 13.37 7.79
CA ASP A 144 23.44 13.47 8.62
C ASP A 144 24.65 13.99 7.80
N LYS A 145 24.77 13.61 6.53
CA LYS A 145 25.77 14.18 5.61
C LYS A 145 25.54 15.66 5.34
N ALA A 146 24.29 16.07 5.12
CA ALA A 146 23.93 17.46 4.89
C ALA A 146 24.23 18.32 6.12
N ASP A 147 23.91 17.84 7.33
CA ASP A 147 24.20 18.52 8.59
C ASP A 147 25.72 18.71 8.78
N ILE A 148 26.54 17.70 8.47
CA ILE A 148 28.01 17.82 8.51
C ILE A 148 28.51 18.87 7.51
N MET A 149 27.95 18.87 6.29
CA MET A 149 28.33 19.83 5.25
C MET A 149 27.94 21.26 5.62
N GLU A 150 26.75 21.44 6.19
CA GLU A 150 26.27 22.74 6.69
C GLU A 150 27.23 23.28 7.75
N VAL A 151 27.56 22.50 8.78
CA VAL A 151 28.49 22.92 9.84
C VAL A 151 29.88 23.25 9.27
N SER A 152 30.37 22.49 8.29
CA SER A 152 31.65 22.79 7.63
C SER A 152 31.61 24.14 6.91
N LEU A 153 30.57 24.37 6.10
CA LEU A 153 30.40 25.61 5.35
C LEU A 153 30.16 26.82 6.26
N GLU A 154 29.42 26.66 7.36
CA GLU A 154 29.23 27.70 8.36
C GLU A 154 30.57 28.12 8.98
N LYS A 155 31.39 27.15 9.37
CA LYS A 155 32.74 27.42 9.89
C LYS A 155 33.60 28.14 8.85
N GLU A 156 33.63 27.66 7.61
CA GLU A 156 34.38 28.32 6.53
C GLU A 156 33.88 29.74 6.27
N CYS A 157 32.57 29.99 6.32
CA CYS A 157 32.00 31.33 6.21
C CYS A 157 32.45 32.25 7.36
N ILE A 158 32.48 31.75 8.61
CA ILE A 158 32.96 32.49 9.77
C ILE A 158 34.45 32.82 9.61
N ASP A 159 35.26 31.84 9.20
CA ASP A 159 36.69 32.01 8.99
C ASP A 159 36.98 33.04 7.88
N LEU A 160 36.24 32.97 6.77
CA LEU A 160 36.36 33.95 5.67
C LEU A 160 35.93 35.35 6.09
N ARG A 161 34.81 35.49 6.81
CA ARG A 161 34.37 36.80 7.35
C ARG A 161 35.41 37.38 8.29
N THR A 162 35.95 36.56 9.19
CA THR A 162 37.01 36.96 10.12
C THR A 162 38.25 37.43 9.35
N LYS A 163 38.66 36.69 8.33
CA LYS A 163 39.81 37.05 7.48
C LYS A 163 39.58 38.35 6.69
N ILE A 164 38.36 38.56 6.16
CA ILE A 164 38.00 39.80 5.48
C ILE A 164 38.13 40.98 6.45
N THR A 165 37.54 40.89 7.64
CA THR A 165 37.65 41.94 8.66
C THR A 165 39.12 42.22 9.03
N GLN A 166 39.92 41.18 9.26
CA GLN A 166 41.35 41.34 9.57
C GLN A 166 42.12 42.07 8.47
N LEU A 167 41.88 41.73 7.20
CA LEU A 167 42.55 42.40 6.08
C LEU A 167 42.07 43.84 5.91
N THR A 168 40.76 44.07 5.98
CA THR A 168 40.14 45.39 5.81
C THR A 168 40.60 46.37 6.89
N ASP A 169 40.61 45.95 8.15
CA ASP A 169 40.98 46.81 9.29
C ASP A 169 42.50 46.90 9.50
N GLY A 170 43.25 45.90 9.02
CA GLY A 170 44.70 45.85 9.09
C GLY A 170 45.38 46.50 7.88
N ASP A 171 46.16 45.70 7.17
CA ASP A 171 47.10 46.16 6.14
C ASP A 171 46.42 46.92 4.99
N TYR A 172 45.25 46.49 4.54
CA TYR A 172 44.53 47.16 3.46
C TYR A 172 44.08 48.57 3.88
N GLY A 173 43.52 48.70 5.09
CA GLY A 173 43.05 49.99 5.60
C GLY A 173 44.18 50.99 5.82
N VAL A 174 45.36 50.53 6.25
CA VAL A 174 46.58 51.36 6.32
C VAL A 174 47.01 51.80 4.93
N ALA A 175 47.20 50.84 4.02
CA ALA A 175 47.66 51.12 2.66
C ALA A 175 46.71 52.06 1.90
N LYS A 176 45.39 51.89 2.04
CA LYS A 176 44.40 52.78 1.41
C LYS A 176 44.55 54.22 1.88
N ARG A 177 44.71 54.44 3.19
CA ARG A 177 44.89 55.79 3.76
C ARG A 177 46.16 56.44 3.26
N ASP A 178 47.26 55.70 3.18
CA ASP A 178 48.54 56.21 2.69
C ASP A 178 48.45 56.59 1.20
N VAL A 179 47.81 55.76 0.38
CA VAL A 179 47.58 56.06 -1.05
C VAL A 179 46.66 57.27 -1.24
N ASP A 180 45.56 57.35 -0.49
CA ASP A 180 44.63 58.48 -0.58
C ASP A 180 45.29 59.79 -0.14
N LYS A 181 46.18 59.76 0.87
CA LYS A 181 46.99 60.91 1.28
C LYS A 181 47.93 61.36 0.15
N LEU A 182 48.66 60.44 -0.47
CA LEU A 182 49.54 60.76 -1.60
C LEU A 182 48.76 61.30 -2.81
N ARG A 183 47.57 60.75 -3.09
CA ARG A 183 46.69 61.27 -4.14
C ARG A 183 46.23 62.69 -3.85
N GLN A 184 45.87 62.98 -2.60
CA GLN A 184 45.51 64.33 -2.18
C GLN A 184 46.68 65.31 -2.35
N GLU A 185 47.90 64.92 -1.99
CA GLU A 185 49.12 65.73 -2.21
C GLU A 185 49.39 66.00 -3.71
N LEU A 186 49.03 65.06 -4.58
CA LEU A 186 49.12 65.19 -6.05
C LEU A 186 47.89 65.86 -6.70
N GLY A 187 46.89 66.27 -5.93
CA GLY A 187 45.64 66.87 -6.44
C GLY A 187 44.70 65.89 -7.14
N GLN A 188 44.87 64.58 -6.93
CA GLN A 188 43.98 63.54 -7.45
C GLN A 188 42.86 63.20 -6.47
N PRO A 189 41.68 62.75 -6.95
CA PRO A 189 40.61 62.29 -6.09
C PRO A 189 40.98 60.96 -5.39
N PRO A 190 40.40 60.70 -4.20
CA PRO A 190 40.62 59.47 -3.45
C PRO A 190 40.13 58.24 -4.22
N LEU A 191 40.69 57.09 -3.90
CA LEU A 191 40.27 55.82 -4.49
C LEU A 191 38.85 55.43 -4.06
N PRO A 192 38.10 54.74 -4.95
CA PRO A 192 36.78 54.20 -4.63
C PRO A 192 36.83 53.26 -3.43
N SER A 193 35.69 53.09 -2.78
CA SER A 193 35.62 52.25 -1.58
C SER A 193 35.74 50.76 -1.93
N LEU A 194 36.24 49.96 -0.98
CA LEU A 194 36.28 48.50 -1.13
C LEU A 194 34.86 47.94 -1.36
N GLN A 195 33.87 48.52 -0.66
CA GLN A 195 32.47 48.15 -0.78
C GLN A 195 31.92 48.38 -2.19
N GLU A 196 32.19 49.55 -2.77
CA GLU A 196 31.79 49.88 -4.15
C GLU A 196 32.42 48.92 -5.17
N THR A 197 33.71 48.58 -4.98
CA THR A 197 34.40 47.61 -5.82
C THR A 197 33.80 46.19 -5.70
N LEU A 198 33.39 45.79 -4.49
CA LEU A 198 32.73 44.51 -4.25
C LEU A 198 31.33 44.46 -4.86
N GLU A 199 30.57 45.55 -4.80
CA GLU A 199 29.24 45.66 -5.41
C GLU A 199 29.32 45.55 -6.92
N GLU A 200 30.30 46.22 -7.56
CA GLU A 200 30.53 46.10 -9.00
C GLU A 200 30.90 44.66 -9.41
N LYS A 201 31.80 44.01 -8.68
CA LYS A 201 32.14 42.59 -8.88
C LYS A 201 30.94 41.66 -8.69
N THR A 202 30.10 41.93 -7.68
CA THR A 202 28.90 41.14 -7.42
C THR A 202 27.89 41.30 -8.56
N ALA A 203 27.71 42.52 -9.06
CA ALA A 203 26.87 42.79 -10.22
C ALA A 203 27.38 42.09 -11.48
N GLN A 204 28.71 42.06 -11.69
CA GLN A 204 29.34 41.30 -12.79
C GLN A 204 29.07 39.80 -12.66
N TYR A 205 29.31 39.21 -11.48
CA TYR A 205 29.07 37.78 -11.25
C TYR A 205 27.61 37.38 -11.47
N LEU A 206 26.65 38.18 -10.98
CA LEU A 206 25.22 37.94 -11.21
C LEU A 206 24.87 38.06 -12.69
N ASN A 207 25.51 38.97 -13.41
CA ASN A 207 25.32 39.11 -14.85
C ASN A 207 25.87 37.92 -15.63
N GLU A 208 27.07 37.45 -15.29
CA GLU A 208 27.68 36.24 -15.83
C GLU A 208 26.82 35.01 -15.56
N ARG A 209 26.34 34.83 -14.33
CA ARG A 209 25.43 33.72 -13.99
C ARG A 209 24.13 33.75 -14.80
N ARG A 210 23.61 34.95 -15.15
CA ARG A 210 22.43 35.09 -16.02
C ARG A 210 22.73 34.75 -17.48
N LEU A 211 23.91 35.07 -18.00
CA LEU A 211 24.31 34.73 -19.37
C LEU A 211 24.71 33.26 -19.52
N ASN A 212 25.38 32.68 -18.52
CA ASN A 212 25.95 31.33 -18.57
C ASN A 212 25.00 30.24 -18.04
N GLY A 213 23.79 30.60 -17.58
CA GLY A 213 22.70 29.65 -17.34
C GLY A 213 23.06 28.43 -16.49
N ASN A 214 23.32 28.58 -15.19
CA ASN A 214 23.27 27.56 -14.14
C ASN A 214 23.59 26.08 -14.54
N ASP A 215 24.70 25.84 -15.25
CA ASP A 215 25.16 24.48 -15.62
C ASP A 215 25.84 23.74 -14.46
N ASP A 216 26.12 24.40 -13.33
CA ASP A 216 26.85 23.85 -12.18
C ASP A 216 25.96 23.40 -11.01
N GLN A 217 24.68 23.07 -11.25
CA GLN A 217 23.93 22.30 -10.25
C GLN A 217 24.06 20.81 -10.56
N PRO A 218 24.57 19.97 -9.61
CA PRO A 218 24.45 18.53 -9.73
C PRO A 218 22.97 18.16 -9.65
N THR A 219 22.34 18.06 -10.82
CA THR A 219 21.01 17.46 -10.95
C THR A 219 21.12 16.00 -10.51
N PRO A 220 20.32 15.53 -9.52
CA PRO A 220 20.24 14.09 -9.27
C PRO A 220 19.64 13.46 -10.53
N SER A 221 20.45 12.64 -11.18
CA SER A 221 20.15 12.00 -12.45
C SER A 221 18.83 11.22 -12.37
N PRO A 222 17.87 11.41 -13.30
CA PRO A 222 16.77 10.48 -13.43
C PRO A 222 17.32 9.19 -14.04
N LEU A 223 17.40 8.12 -13.24
CA LEU A 223 17.78 6.79 -13.71
C LEU A 223 16.92 6.39 -14.92
N LYS A 224 17.56 6.37 -16.10
CA LYS A 224 17.12 5.62 -17.26
C LYS A 224 17.14 4.13 -16.89
N ARG A 225 15.99 3.46 -16.95
CA ARG A 225 15.94 1.99 -17.07
C ARG A 225 16.09 1.63 -18.56
N PRO A 226 16.89 0.61 -18.94
CA PRO A 226 16.95 0.10 -20.30
C PRO A 226 15.96 -1.07 -20.52
N ALA A 227 15.70 -1.32 -21.81
CA ALA A 227 15.21 -2.56 -22.44
C ALA A 227 13.71 -2.90 -22.29
N THR A 228 12.97 -3.41 -23.29
CA THR A 228 13.20 -3.75 -24.72
C THR A 228 11.83 -4.24 -25.27
N GLU A 229 11.46 -3.79 -26.49
CA GLU A 229 10.62 -4.40 -27.57
C GLU A 229 9.20 -4.96 -27.22
N GLN A 230 8.10 -4.78 -27.99
CA GLN A 230 7.87 -4.64 -29.44
C GLN A 230 6.34 -4.27 -29.73
N PRO A 231 5.79 -4.27 -30.97
CA PRO A 231 5.54 -3.10 -31.84
C PRO A 231 4.04 -2.75 -32.15
N GLU A 232 3.81 -1.56 -32.73
CA GLU A 232 2.98 -1.25 -33.92
C GLU A 232 2.21 0.11 -33.87
N SER A 233 2.45 0.93 -34.92
CA SER A 233 1.51 1.90 -35.56
C SER A 233 1.43 3.36 -35.03
N PRO A 234 1.16 4.38 -35.89
CA PRO A 234 2.14 5.43 -36.19
C PRO A 234 1.78 6.87 -35.77
N VAL A 235 2.85 7.65 -35.62
CA VAL A 235 3.05 9.11 -35.69
C VAL A 235 1.83 10.00 -35.98
N VAL A 236 1.48 10.88 -35.01
CA VAL A 236 1.12 12.28 -35.29
C VAL A 236 1.74 13.20 -34.22
N THR A 237 2.29 14.28 -34.74
CA THR A 237 3.11 15.32 -34.13
C THR A 237 2.32 16.28 -33.21
N GLY A 238 3.02 16.83 -32.20
CA GLY A 238 2.83 18.22 -31.79
C GLY A 238 2.05 18.54 -30.50
N LYS A 239 2.80 19.05 -29.52
CA LYS A 239 2.49 20.19 -28.62
C LYS A 239 1.31 20.07 -27.64
N ARG A 240 1.63 19.94 -26.33
CA ARG A 240 1.46 20.96 -25.25
C ARG A 240 1.54 20.31 -23.85
N PRO A 241 2.19 20.95 -22.86
CA PRO A 241 2.28 20.43 -21.49
C PRO A 241 0.90 20.51 -20.80
N ARG A 242 0.43 19.36 -20.30
CA ARG A 242 -0.81 19.20 -19.52
C ARG A 242 -0.65 19.84 -18.15
N GLY A 243 -1.04 21.10 -18.02
CA GLY A 243 -1.06 21.82 -16.75
C GLY A 243 -2.23 22.78 -16.64
N ARG A 244 -3.47 22.28 -16.67
CA ARG A 244 -4.64 22.90 -16.01
C ARG A 244 -5.89 21.99 -16.13
N PRO A 245 -6.50 21.53 -15.03
CA PRO A 245 -7.86 20.99 -15.08
C PRO A 245 -8.82 22.11 -15.50
N LYS A 246 -9.60 21.87 -16.56
CA LYS A 246 -10.70 22.75 -16.94
C LYS A 246 -11.85 22.57 -15.97
N GLY A 247 -12.23 23.63 -15.28
CA GLY A 247 -13.56 23.78 -14.69
C GLY A 247 -13.57 23.97 -13.18
N SER A 248 -13.58 25.23 -12.76
CA SER A 248 -14.36 25.64 -11.59
C SER A 248 -14.82 27.08 -11.84
N LYS A 249 -16.11 27.22 -12.19
CA LYS A 249 -16.79 28.50 -12.27
C LYS A 249 -17.47 28.72 -10.92
N ASN A 250 -16.83 29.45 -10.02
CA ASN A 250 -17.56 30.07 -8.91
C ASN A 250 -17.66 31.57 -9.18
N LYS A 251 -18.92 31.98 -9.33
CA LYS A 251 -19.43 33.31 -9.67
C LYS A 251 -19.18 34.27 -8.51
N ALA A 252 -18.65 35.45 -8.81
CA ALA A 252 -18.57 36.58 -7.88
C ALA A 252 -19.90 37.38 -7.83
N LYS A 253 -20.00 38.21 -6.78
CA LYS A 253 -21.08 39.11 -6.29
C LYS A 253 -22.06 38.43 -5.31
N SER A 254 -22.26 38.96 -4.10
CA SER A 254 -22.40 40.39 -3.75
C SER A 254 -21.86 40.75 -2.37
N ALA A 255 -21.43 42.00 -2.22
CA ALA A 255 -21.17 42.69 -0.97
C ALA A 255 -22.45 43.39 -0.48
N GLU A 256 -22.68 43.41 0.83
CA GLU A 256 -23.47 44.39 1.62
C GLU A 256 -23.20 44.05 3.10
N ALA A 257 -22.38 44.78 3.86
CA ALA A 257 -22.58 46.12 4.43
C ALA A 257 -23.79 46.21 5.37
N ALA A 258 -23.61 45.71 6.61
CA ALA A 258 -24.14 46.27 7.86
C ALA A 258 -23.39 45.64 9.04
#